data_AF-A0A1M7TH19-F1
#
_entry.id   AF-A0A1M7TH19-F1
#
_cell.length_a   1.000
_cell.length_b   1.000
_cell.length_c   1.000
_cell.angle_alpha   90.00
_cell.angle_beta   90.00
_cell.angle_gamma   90.00
#
_symmetry.space_group_name_H-M   'P 1'
#
loop_
_entity.id
_entity.type
_entity.pdbx_description
1 polymer ?
#
loop_
_entity_poly.entity_id
_entity_poly.type
_entity_poly.pdbx_seq_one_letter_code
_entity_poly.pdbx_strand_id
1 'polypeptide(L)'
;MNVLEFLFQDIPEQMSIALLRFLGNNEDNLVAVNSTIPNCHVPKLFSPSLFAFLATNDDFSMAYHTKLLILANCQLKGEALLLFKERGVVDVRLLVDVQNFIDNSCCPSIKDLHKWCEKISLQFNVSHYYCGYDPVDDRDMQFFTDKGQGELYDIDFIDNYYKYLKASLTN
;
A
#
# COMPACT_ATOMS: atom_id res chain seq x y z
N MET A 1 14.16 9.02 -2.02
CA MET A 1 13.69 7.75 -1.42
C MET A 1 12.86 7.09 -2.49
N ASN A 2 13.21 5.87 -2.88
CA ASN A 2 12.49 5.17 -3.93
C ASN A 2 11.44 4.31 -3.24
N VAL A 3 10.18 4.56 -3.51
CA VAL A 3 9.06 3.90 -2.84
C VAL A 3 8.37 2.98 -3.82
N LEU A 4 8.13 1.75 -3.37
CA LEU A 4 7.23 0.79 -3.99
C LEU A 4 5.85 1.03 -3.39
N GLU A 5 4.88 1.34 -4.25
CA GLU A 5 3.52 1.60 -3.85
C GLU A 5 2.61 0.47 -4.33
N PHE A 6 1.73 0.02 -3.43
CA PHE A 6 0.59 -0.83 -3.75
C PHE A 6 -0.69 -0.04 -3.49
N LEU A 7 -1.56 0.07 -4.48
CA LEU A 7 -2.82 0.78 -4.38
C LEU A 7 -3.97 -0.22 -4.53
N PHE A 8 -4.91 -0.19 -3.59
CA PHE A 8 -6.17 -0.93 -3.62
C PHE A 8 -7.31 0.08 -3.61
N GLN A 9 -8.06 0.17 -4.71
CA GLN A 9 -9.06 1.22 -4.91
C GLN A 9 -10.49 0.74 -4.76
N ASP A 10 -11.37 1.71 -4.46
CA ASP A 10 -12.82 1.55 -4.41
C ASP A 10 -13.23 0.38 -3.51
N ILE A 11 -12.67 0.35 -2.31
CA ILE A 11 -12.92 -0.70 -1.33
C ILE A 11 -14.18 -0.34 -0.53
N PRO A 12 -15.15 -1.26 -0.38
CA PRO A 12 -16.26 -1.06 0.54
C PRO A 12 -15.77 -0.79 1.97
N GLU A 13 -16.37 0.16 2.68
CA GLU A 13 -15.91 0.60 4.02
C GLU A 13 -15.69 -0.55 5.02
N GLN A 14 -16.58 -1.55 5.03
CA GLN A 14 -16.42 -2.70 5.92
C GLN A 14 -15.20 -3.55 5.56
N MET A 15 -14.89 -3.67 4.27
CA MET A 15 -13.75 -4.44 3.78
C MET A 15 -12.44 -3.68 3.92
N SER A 16 -12.44 -2.35 3.82
CA SER A 16 -11.22 -1.56 4.00
C SER A 16 -10.68 -1.69 5.42
N ILE A 17 -11.55 -1.76 6.43
CA ILE A 17 -11.13 -2.04 7.82
C ILE A 17 -10.54 -3.43 7.96
N ALA A 18 -11.16 -4.44 7.33
CA ALA A 18 -10.65 -5.80 7.36
C ALA A 18 -9.28 -5.90 6.68
N LEU A 19 -9.10 -5.23 5.54
CA LEU A 19 -7.83 -5.14 4.82
C LEU A 19 -6.75 -4.44 5.65
N LEU A 20 -7.08 -3.28 6.25
CA LEU A 20 -6.17 -2.55 7.12
C LEU A 20 -5.70 -3.40 8.29
N ARG A 21 -6.60 -4.15 8.94
CA ARG A 21 -6.24 -5.06 10.03
C ARG A 21 -5.36 -6.22 9.56
N PHE A 22 -5.65 -6.75 8.38
CA PHE A 22 -4.84 -7.79 7.76
C PHE A 22 -3.40 -7.30 7.47
N LEU A 23 -3.25 -6.12 6.87
CA LEU A 23 -1.95 -5.54 6.52
C LEU A 23 -1.17 -5.06 7.77
N GLY A 24 -1.86 -4.43 8.73
CA GLY A 24 -1.26 -3.95 9.98
C GLY A 24 -0.88 -5.08 10.94
N ASN A 25 -1.52 -6.24 10.82
CA ASN A 25 -1.28 -7.53 11.49
C ASN A 25 -1.32 -7.55 13.04
N ASN A 26 -0.99 -6.47 13.77
CA ASN A 26 -1.15 -6.33 15.23
C ASN A 26 -1.05 -4.86 15.70
N GLU A 27 -1.61 -4.50 16.86
CA GLU A 27 -1.58 -3.14 17.45
C GLU A 27 -0.16 -2.71 17.84
N ASP A 28 0.66 -3.63 18.36
CA ASP A 28 2.06 -3.37 18.75
C ASP A 28 2.97 -2.94 17.58
N ASN A 29 2.47 -3.18 16.36
CA ASN A 29 3.13 -2.88 15.12
C ASN A 29 2.99 -1.40 14.73
N LEU A 30 2.06 -0.65 15.32
CA LEU A 30 1.86 0.76 14.98
C LEU A 30 2.84 1.65 15.74
N VAL A 31 3.52 2.53 15.01
CA VAL A 31 4.48 3.50 15.55
C VAL A 31 3.85 4.87 15.72
N ALA A 32 3.14 5.33 14.69
CA ALA A 32 2.55 6.65 14.63
C ALA A 32 1.31 6.63 13.75
N VAL A 33 0.40 7.57 14.00
CA VAL A 33 -0.73 7.82 13.12
C VAL A 33 -0.87 9.32 12.87
N ASN A 34 -0.96 9.70 11.61
CA ASN A 34 -1.20 11.07 11.18
C ASN A 34 -2.54 11.14 10.44
N SER A 35 -3.26 12.25 10.55
CA SER A 35 -4.51 12.50 9.83
C SER A 35 -4.52 13.91 9.28
N THR A 36 -5.17 14.11 8.13
CA THR A 36 -5.43 15.43 7.57
C THR A 36 -6.55 16.19 8.28
N ILE A 37 -7.35 15.52 9.12
CA ILE A 37 -8.36 16.19 9.96
C ILE A 37 -7.69 16.78 11.21
N PRO A 38 -7.64 18.11 11.37
CA PRO A 38 -7.03 18.74 12.54
C PRO A 38 -7.78 18.37 13.83
N ASN A 39 -7.05 18.10 14.91
CA ASN A 39 -7.60 17.79 16.24
C ASN A 39 -8.53 16.57 16.32
N CYS A 40 -8.53 15.70 15.31
CA CYS A 40 -9.22 14.44 15.40
C CYS A 40 -8.49 13.53 16.40
N HIS A 41 -9.23 12.89 17.32
CA HIS A 41 -8.73 11.72 18.02
C HIS A 41 -8.55 10.60 17.00
N VAL A 42 -7.34 10.53 16.42
CA VAL A 42 -7.03 9.58 15.36
C VAL A 42 -7.28 8.17 15.88
N PRO A 43 -8.23 7.42 15.28
CA PRO A 43 -8.57 6.11 15.78
C PRO A 43 -7.40 5.17 15.59
N LYS A 44 -7.10 4.38 16.63
CA LYS A 44 -6.16 3.27 16.48
C LYS A 44 -6.70 2.29 15.44
N LEU A 45 -5.84 1.67 14.64
CA LEU A 45 -6.21 0.74 13.56
C LEU A 45 -7.16 -0.40 14.04
N PHE A 46 -7.00 -0.82 15.30
CA PHE A 46 -7.77 -1.91 15.90
C PHE A 46 -8.92 -1.44 16.78
N SER A 47 -9.16 -0.12 16.88
CA SER A 47 -10.21 0.42 17.73
C SER A 47 -11.60 0.42 17.06
N PRO A 48 -12.69 0.26 17.84
CA PRO A 48 -14.05 0.45 17.34
C PRO A 48 -14.31 1.86 16.78
N SER A 49 -13.56 2.88 17.23
CA SER A 49 -13.70 4.24 16.73
C SER A 49 -13.25 4.40 15.28
N LEU A 50 -12.44 3.48 14.72
CA LEU A 50 -12.12 3.47 13.30
C LEU A 50 -13.37 3.25 12.43
N PHE A 51 -14.29 2.37 12.86
CA PHE A 51 -15.56 2.16 12.16
C PHE A 51 -16.40 3.43 12.15
N ALA A 52 -16.52 4.08 13.30
CA ALA A 52 -17.28 5.33 13.41
C ALA A 52 -16.65 6.45 12.57
N PHE A 53 -15.32 6.50 12.52
CA PHE A 53 -14.58 7.47 11.71
C PHE A 53 -14.78 7.24 10.21
N LEU A 54 -14.68 5.99 9.76
CA LEU A 54 -14.93 5.62 8.37
C LEU A 54 -16.39 5.81 7.96
N ALA A 55 -17.35 5.72 8.87
CA ALA A 55 -18.77 5.96 8.57
C ALA A 55 -19.14 7.45 8.42
N THR A 56 -18.21 8.38 8.67
CA THR A 56 -18.45 9.81 8.43
C THR A 56 -18.53 10.10 6.92
N ASN A 57 -19.30 11.10 6.51
CA ASN A 57 -19.37 11.50 5.09
C ASN A 57 -18.22 12.41 4.66
N ASP A 58 -17.25 12.64 5.54
CA ASP A 58 -16.16 13.56 5.29
C ASP A 58 -15.05 12.87 4.47
N ASP A 59 -14.47 13.62 3.54
CA ASP A 59 -13.26 13.20 2.85
C ASP A 59 -12.07 13.35 3.81
N PHE A 60 -11.21 12.34 3.86
CA PHE A 60 -10.03 12.39 4.72
C PHE A 60 -8.91 11.50 4.23
N SER A 61 -7.73 11.74 4.78
CA SER A 61 -6.61 10.81 4.69
C SER A 61 -6.01 10.52 6.07
N MET A 62 -5.57 9.29 6.24
CA MET A 62 -4.85 8.83 7.42
C MET A 62 -3.63 8.03 7.02
N ALA A 63 -2.52 8.24 7.73
CA ALA A 63 -1.28 7.49 7.56
C ALA A 63 -0.97 6.74 8.84
N TYR A 64 -0.91 5.41 8.75
CA TYR A 64 -0.48 4.51 9.82
C TYR A 64 0.94 4.04 9.53
N HIS A 65 1.88 4.42 10.39
CA HIS A 65 3.27 3.99 10.29
C HIS A 65 3.45 2.68 11.05
N THR A 66 4.01 1.66 10.41
CA THR A 66 4.18 0.33 10.99
C THR A 66 5.66 0.01 11.22
N LYS A 67 5.97 -0.75 12.28
CA LYS A 67 7.33 -1.26 12.55
C LYS A 67 7.70 -2.37 11.58
N LEU A 68 6.71 -3.17 11.23
CA LEU A 68 6.80 -4.37 10.43
C LEU A 68 5.63 -4.39 9.46
N LEU A 69 5.78 -4.96 8.29
CA LEU A 69 4.67 -5.29 7.42
C LEU A 69 4.93 -6.66 6.81
N ILE A 70 3.88 -7.48 6.72
CA ILE A 70 3.96 -8.78 6.07
C ILE A 70 3.34 -8.68 4.69
N LEU A 71 4.17 -8.80 3.65
CA LEU A 71 3.76 -8.73 2.26
C LEU A 71 4.28 -9.95 1.51
N ALA A 72 3.37 -10.74 0.93
CA ALA A 72 3.69 -11.99 0.23
C ALA A 72 4.66 -12.93 1.01
N ASN A 73 4.48 -13.03 2.33
CA ASN A 73 5.35 -13.77 3.28
C ASN A 73 6.71 -13.14 3.58
N CYS A 74 6.94 -11.89 3.17
CA CYS A 74 8.15 -11.12 3.47
C CYS A 74 7.88 -10.12 4.57
N GLN A 75 8.85 -9.97 5.47
CA GLN A 75 8.79 -9.08 6.61
C GLN A 75 9.57 -7.80 6.31
N LEU A 76 8.85 -6.70 6.11
CA LEU A 76 9.38 -5.40 5.72
C LEU A 76 9.38 -4.45 6.92
N LYS A 77 10.37 -3.59 7.09
CA LYS A 77 10.54 -2.75 8.29
C LYS A 77 10.31 -1.28 7.96
N GLY A 78 9.47 -0.62 8.78
CA GLY A 78 9.31 0.84 8.73
C GLY A 78 8.48 1.32 7.55
N GLU A 79 7.30 0.75 7.36
CA GLU A 79 6.44 1.01 6.20
C GLU A 79 5.22 1.88 6.57
N ALA A 80 4.55 2.42 5.56
CA ALA A 80 3.36 3.25 5.75
C ALA A 80 2.13 2.65 5.06
N LEU A 81 1.04 2.56 5.82
CA LEU A 81 -0.30 2.28 5.31
C LEU A 81 -1.08 3.57 5.26
N LEU A 82 -1.49 3.98 4.07
CA LEU A 82 -2.31 5.16 3.88
C LEU A 82 -3.74 4.74 3.58
N LEU A 83 -4.67 5.49 4.14
CA LEU A 83 -6.10 5.35 3.93
C LEU A 83 -6.61 6.66 3.38
N PHE A 84 -7.30 6.62 2.25
CA PHE A 84 -7.95 7.76 1.65
C PHE A 84 -9.44 7.47 1.54
N LYS A 85 -10.28 8.37 2.04
CA LYS A 85 -11.71 8.34 1.81
C LYS A 85 -12.07 9.55 1.00
N GLU A 86 -12.66 9.33 -0.17
CA GLU A 86 -13.21 10.38 -1.00
C GLU A 86 -14.57 9.93 -1.54
N ARG A 87 -15.60 10.78 -1.42
CA ARG A 87 -16.94 10.52 -2.01
C ARG A 87 -17.57 9.18 -1.61
N GLY A 88 -17.26 8.69 -0.41
CA GLY A 88 -17.80 7.43 0.11
C GLY A 88 -17.10 6.15 -0.36
N VAL A 89 -16.04 6.27 -1.18
CA VAL A 89 -15.14 5.15 -1.50
C VAL A 89 -13.87 5.26 -0.69
N VAL A 90 -13.24 4.11 -0.42
CA VAL A 90 -12.03 4.03 0.39
C VAL A 90 -10.91 3.38 -0.42
N ASP A 91 -9.81 4.09 -0.53
CA ASP A 91 -8.57 3.59 -1.11
C ASP A 91 -7.57 3.29 0.00
N VAL A 92 -6.85 2.17 -0.16
CA VAL A 92 -5.76 1.79 0.74
C VAL A 92 -4.47 1.75 -0.07
N ARG A 93 -3.49 2.54 0.34
CA ARG A 93 -2.13 2.52 -0.21
C ARG A 93 -1.17 1.90 0.80
N LEU A 94 -0.25 1.09 0.31
CA LEU A 94 0.88 0.59 1.06
C LEU A 94 2.16 1.11 0.41
N LEU A 95 2.94 1.84 1.19
CA LEU A 95 4.23 2.38 0.78
C LEU A 95 5.35 1.58 1.41
N VAL A 96 6.25 1.09 0.57
CA VAL A 96 7.40 0.29 0.96
C VAL A 96 8.68 0.93 0.45
N ASP A 97 9.69 1.09 1.30
CA ASP A 97 11.01 1.50 0.81
C ASP A 97 11.64 0.40 -0.07
N VAL A 98 12.01 0.75 -1.31
CA VAL A 98 12.52 -0.21 -2.29
C VAL A 98 13.82 -0.85 -1.83
N GLN A 99 14.69 -0.10 -1.14
CA GLN A 99 15.95 -0.66 -0.65
C GLN A 99 15.70 -1.68 0.46
N ASN A 100 14.81 -1.36 1.42
CA ASN A 100 14.38 -2.31 2.46
C ASN A 100 13.76 -3.58 1.86
N PHE A 101 13.02 -3.42 0.77
CA PHE A 101 12.39 -4.53 0.04
C PHE A 101 13.44 -5.43 -0.63
N ILE A 102 14.43 -4.85 -1.31
CA ILE A 102 15.52 -5.56 -2.00
C ILE A 102 16.48 -6.23 -1.01
N ASP A 103 16.83 -5.56 0.09
CA ASP A 103 17.75 -6.06 1.09
C ASP A 103 17.19 -7.27 1.87
N ASN A 104 15.88 -7.51 1.74
CA ASN A 104 15.25 -8.70 2.29
C ASN A 104 15.61 -9.94 1.47
N SER A 105 16.29 -10.91 2.08
CA SER A 105 16.74 -12.14 1.42
C SER A 105 15.62 -12.99 0.80
N CYS A 106 14.36 -12.69 1.11
CA CYS A 106 13.18 -13.38 0.61
C CYS A 106 12.33 -12.53 -0.36
N CYS A 107 12.88 -11.46 -0.94
CA CYS A 107 12.16 -10.55 -1.83
C CYS A 107 11.33 -11.30 -2.91
N PRO A 108 9.99 -11.16 -2.93
CA PRO A 108 9.13 -11.81 -3.91
C PRO A 108 9.38 -11.27 -5.31
N SER A 109 9.16 -12.11 -6.33
CA SER A 109 9.13 -11.59 -7.71
C SER A 109 7.91 -10.71 -7.96
N ILE A 110 7.94 -9.87 -9.00
CA ILE A 110 6.78 -9.09 -9.45
C ILE A 110 5.55 -9.99 -9.68
N LYS A 111 5.77 -11.21 -10.21
CA LYS A 111 4.69 -12.18 -10.45
C LYS A 111 4.09 -12.72 -9.15
N ASP A 112 4.89 -12.86 -8.10
CA ASP A 112 4.41 -13.27 -6.77
C ASP A 112 3.63 -12.15 -6.10
N LEU A 113 4.11 -10.89 -6.24
CA LEU A 113 3.38 -9.69 -5.80
C LEU A 113 2.03 -9.57 -6.50
N HIS A 114 2.01 -9.74 -7.83
CA HIS A 114 0.79 -9.67 -8.63
C HIS A 114 -0.24 -10.70 -8.16
N LYS A 115 0.16 -11.97 -7.98
CA LYS A 115 -0.72 -13.02 -7.44
C LYS A 115 -1.18 -12.73 -6.01
N TRP A 116 -0.33 -12.10 -5.20
CA TRP A 116 -0.70 -11.72 -3.85
C TRP A 116 -1.75 -10.61 -3.85
N CYS A 117 -1.59 -9.57 -4.67
CA CYS A 117 -2.59 -8.52 -4.86
C CYS A 117 -3.91 -9.07 -5.41
N GLU A 118 -3.87 -10.00 -6.38
CA GLU A 118 -5.07 -10.65 -6.92
C GLU A 118 -5.84 -11.43 -5.83
N LYS A 119 -5.13 -12.13 -4.95
CA LYS A 119 -5.78 -12.83 -3.82
C LYS A 119 -6.42 -11.85 -2.84
N ILE A 120 -5.72 -10.76 -2.51
CA ILE A 120 -6.24 -9.72 -1.62
C ILE A 120 -7.47 -9.07 -2.24
N SER A 121 -7.44 -8.72 -3.53
CA SER A 121 -8.56 -8.05 -4.16
C SER A 121 -9.82 -8.90 -4.16
N LEU A 122 -9.69 -10.21 -4.42
CA LEU A 122 -10.79 -11.16 -4.30
C LEU A 122 -11.28 -11.31 -2.85
N GLN A 123 -10.37 -11.39 -1.88
CA GLN A 123 -10.72 -11.59 -0.47
C GLN A 123 -11.44 -10.39 0.15
N PHE A 124 -11.05 -9.17 -0.23
CA PHE A 124 -11.56 -7.92 0.36
C PHE A 124 -12.43 -7.11 -0.59
N ASN A 125 -12.89 -7.72 -1.71
CA ASN A 125 -13.75 -7.08 -2.70
C ASN A 125 -13.22 -5.72 -3.17
N VAL A 126 -11.92 -5.68 -3.49
CA VAL A 126 -11.26 -4.51 -4.06
C VAL A 126 -11.60 -4.45 -5.55
N SER A 127 -12.04 -3.30 -6.05
CA SER A 127 -12.44 -3.15 -7.46
C SER A 127 -11.23 -3.10 -8.38
N HIS A 128 -10.21 -2.34 -7.99
CA HIS A 128 -8.98 -2.17 -8.76
C HIS A 128 -7.73 -2.25 -7.89
N TYR A 129 -6.65 -2.81 -8.40
CA TYR A 129 -5.37 -2.86 -7.71
C TYR A 129 -4.16 -2.62 -8.62
N TYR A 130 -3.16 -1.96 -8.07
CA TYR A 130 -1.97 -1.52 -8.79
C TYR A 130 -0.71 -1.73 -7.95
N CYS A 131 0.43 -1.89 -8.62
CA CYS A 131 1.72 -1.90 -7.98
C CYS A 131 2.77 -1.29 -8.91
N GLY A 132 3.62 -0.44 -8.36
CA GLY A 132 4.60 0.31 -9.13
C GLY A 132 5.50 1.15 -8.25
N TYR A 133 6.38 1.93 -8.87
CA TYR A 133 7.08 2.98 -8.16
C TYR A 133 6.11 4.15 -7.87
N ASP A 134 6.24 4.76 -6.69
CA ASP A 134 5.50 5.97 -6.32
C ASP A 134 5.87 7.13 -7.26
N PRO A 135 4.88 7.87 -7.83
CA PRO A 135 3.44 7.65 -7.70
C PRO A 135 2.92 6.54 -8.64
N VAL A 136 2.22 5.54 -8.09
CA VAL A 136 1.68 4.41 -8.87
C VAL A 136 0.56 4.81 -9.84
N ASP A 137 0.00 6.00 -9.67
CA ASP A 137 -1.03 6.57 -10.55
C ASP A 137 -0.47 6.87 -11.96
N ASP A 138 0.86 6.97 -12.10
CA ASP A 138 1.53 7.07 -13.40
C ASP A 138 1.72 5.68 -14.04
N ARG A 139 1.13 5.47 -15.22
CA ARG A 139 1.20 4.18 -15.94
C ARG A 139 2.62 3.73 -16.25
N ASP A 140 3.53 4.67 -16.50
CA ASP A 140 4.91 4.36 -16.85
C ASP A 140 5.68 3.80 -15.63
N MET A 141 5.17 4.01 -14.42
CA MET A 141 5.74 3.53 -13.17
C MET A 141 5.14 2.19 -12.71
N GLN A 142 4.14 1.67 -13.41
CA GLN A 142 3.40 0.47 -12.99
C GLN A 142 4.09 -0.82 -13.44
N PHE A 143 4.25 -1.74 -12.48
CA PHE A 143 4.55 -3.14 -12.78
C PHE A 143 3.32 -3.86 -13.29
N PHE A 144 2.16 -3.68 -12.66
CA PHE A 144 0.90 -4.31 -13.05
C PHE A 144 -0.31 -3.47 -12.65
N THR A 145 -1.42 -3.73 -13.35
CA THR A 145 -2.75 -3.17 -13.09
C THR A 145 -3.76 -4.29 -13.20
N ASP A 146 -4.54 -4.52 -12.15
CA ASP A 146 -5.53 -5.60 -12.07
C ASP A 146 -4.92 -6.92 -12.57
N LYS A 147 -5.56 -7.60 -13.53
CA LYS A 147 -5.06 -8.84 -14.15
C LYS A 147 -4.06 -8.59 -15.28
N GLY A 148 -3.82 -7.34 -15.62
CA GLY A 148 -2.96 -6.90 -16.70
C GLY A 148 -1.51 -6.72 -16.27
N GLN A 149 -0.62 -6.76 -17.25
CA GLN A 149 0.78 -6.39 -17.08
C GLN A 149 0.93 -4.89 -17.30
N GLY A 150 1.78 -4.24 -16.50
CA GLY A 150 2.22 -2.86 -16.70
C GLY A 150 3.52 -2.82 -17.50
N GLU A 151 3.99 -1.60 -17.80
CA GLU A 151 5.17 -1.36 -18.65
C GLU A 151 6.45 -1.98 -18.05
N LEU A 152 6.50 -2.13 -16.73
CA LEU A 152 7.67 -2.63 -16.01
C LEU A 152 7.59 -4.14 -15.66
N TYR A 153 6.57 -4.88 -16.12
CA TYR A 153 6.24 -6.22 -15.62
C TYR A 153 7.30 -7.32 -15.87
N ASP A 154 7.94 -7.31 -17.04
CA ASP A 154 8.88 -8.36 -17.47
C ASP A 154 10.35 -7.97 -17.26
N ILE A 155 10.61 -6.84 -16.64
CA ILE A 155 11.97 -6.37 -16.34
C ILE A 155 12.31 -6.83 -14.92
N ASP A 156 13.49 -7.46 -14.75
CA ASP A 156 13.95 -7.89 -13.43
C ASP A 156 13.95 -6.70 -12.45
N PHE A 157 13.40 -6.93 -11.25
CA PHE A 157 13.13 -5.90 -10.24
C PHE A 157 14.38 -5.06 -9.91
N ILE A 158 15.54 -5.72 -9.88
CA ILE A 158 16.86 -5.10 -9.64
C ILE A 158 17.33 -4.28 -10.85
N ASP A 159 17.11 -4.77 -12.06
CA ASP A 159 17.47 -4.06 -13.30
C ASP A 159 16.63 -2.78 -13.48
N ASN A 160 15.36 -2.82 -13.05
CA ASN A 160 14.50 -1.63 -12.97
C ASN A 160 15.01 -0.61 -11.96
N TYR A 161 15.36 -1.06 -10.75
CA TYR A 161 15.89 -0.17 -9.71
C TYR A 161 17.16 0.56 -10.14
N TYR A 162 18.12 -0.14 -10.76
CA TYR A 162 19.35 0.48 -11.25
C TYR A 162 19.14 1.39 -12.47
N LYS A 163 18.18 1.08 -13.36
CA LYS A 163 17.79 1.99 -14.45
C LYS A 163 17.15 3.27 -13.90
N TYR A 164 16.23 3.14 -12.93
CA TYR A 164 15.56 4.27 -12.28
C TYR A 164 16.54 5.16 -11.51
N LEU A 165 17.46 4.57 -10.72
CA LEU A 165 18.52 5.31 -10.04
C LEU A 165 19.43 6.07 -11.03
N LYS A 166 19.76 5.46 -12.17
CA LYS A 166 20.61 6.10 -13.17
C LYS A 166 19.92 7.27 -13.87
N ALA A 167 18.60 7.18 -14.12
CA ALA A 167 17.81 8.25 -14.71
C ALA A 167 17.57 9.42 -13.73
N SER A 168 17.36 9.11 -12.45
CA SER A 168 17.13 10.13 -11.40
C SER A 168 18.39 10.88 -10.97
N LEU A 169 19.60 10.34 -11.21
CA LEU A 169 20.89 10.99 -10.95
C LEU A 169 21.38 11.90 -12.09
N THR A 170 20.71 11.87 -13.25
CA THR A 170 21.06 12.68 -14.43
C THR A 170 20.21 13.94 -14.61
N ASN A 171 19.25 14.18 -13.70
CA ASN A 171 18.47 15.42 -13.58
C ASN A 171 18.83 16.14 -12.27
#